data_AF-A0A7X9QDP9-F1
#
_entry.id   AF-A0A7X9QDP9-F1
#
_cell.length_a   1.000
_cell.length_b   1.000
_cell.length_c   1.000
_cell.angle_alpha   90.00
_cell.angle_beta   90.00
_cell.angle_gamma   90.00
#
_symmetry.space_group_name_H-M   'P 1'
#
loop_
_entity.id
_entity.type
_entity.pdbx_description
1 polymer ?
#
loop_
_entity_poly.entity_id
_entity_poly.type
_entity_poly.pdbx_seq_one_letter_code
_entity_poly.pdbx_strand_id
1 'polypeptide(L)'
;MLQPKLGASLHTIEKNLTPEALAAVEGSRIATVEIHPMLFAADAEGTMRAALKEMLARAGIRPMTIHAPFGGAYDLSCRDEKTRQAGLQVVLDAIDLAAEFDAPMVVVHPSAEPIPAEEREERLARSRQSLARVGRRCAETGRRVALSRPVRPSPAPERDPNAGTVLGVRFSTSGDGFLACDSRPPGTVLGVRF
;
A
#
# COMPACT_ATOMS: atom_id res chain seq x y z
N MET A 1 -16.82 -5.17 19.80
CA MET A 1 -16.48 -3.74 19.72
C MET A 1 -15.14 -3.59 19.00
N LEU A 2 -15.02 -2.63 18.07
CA LEU A 2 -13.73 -2.27 17.47
C LEU A 2 -12.88 -1.57 18.55
N GLN A 3 -11.65 -2.03 18.78
CA GLN A 3 -10.68 -1.36 19.65
C GLN A 3 -9.57 -0.78 18.79
N PRO A 4 -9.67 0.49 18.36
CA PRO A 4 -8.64 1.11 17.53
C PRO A 4 -7.32 1.18 18.31
N LYS A 5 -6.22 0.89 17.61
CA LYS A 5 -4.85 1.03 18.11
C LYS A 5 -4.19 2.19 17.38
N LEU A 6 -3.50 3.04 18.12
CA LEU A 6 -2.77 4.16 17.53
C LEU A 6 -1.55 3.61 16.77
N GLY A 7 -1.40 4.08 15.53
CA GLY A 7 -0.25 3.77 14.69
C GLY A 7 0.44 5.01 14.14
N ALA A 8 1.68 4.84 13.67
CA ALA A 8 2.44 5.88 13.02
C ALA A 8 3.19 5.34 11.78
N SER A 9 3.35 6.18 10.77
CA SER A 9 4.23 5.88 9.63
C SER A 9 5.64 6.32 9.95
N LEU A 10 6.58 5.38 9.98
CA LEU A 10 7.96 5.67 10.37
C LEU A 10 8.63 6.69 9.43
N HIS A 11 8.22 6.74 8.16
CA HIS A 11 8.73 7.69 7.17
C HIS A 11 8.26 9.15 7.38
N THR A 12 7.27 9.36 8.27
CA THR A 12 6.87 10.69 8.74
C THR A 12 7.68 11.16 9.94
N ILE A 13 8.29 10.23 10.68
CA ILE A 13 9.15 10.52 11.83
C ILE A 13 10.58 10.76 11.33
N GLU A 14 11.09 9.86 10.48
CA GLU A 14 12.45 9.92 9.95
C GLU A 14 12.52 9.58 8.46
N LYS A 15 13.57 10.08 7.79
CA LYS A 15 13.85 9.71 6.39
C LYS A 15 14.73 8.48 6.26
N ASN A 16 15.59 8.25 7.24
CA ASN A 16 16.42 7.06 7.37
C ASN A 16 16.32 6.56 8.81
N LEU A 17 16.39 5.25 9.02
CA LEU A 17 16.40 4.73 10.39
C LEU A 17 17.70 5.08 11.11
N THR A 18 17.55 5.59 12.33
CA THR A 18 18.65 5.83 13.27
C THR A 18 18.39 5.10 14.59
N PRO A 19 19.42 4.78 15.37
CA PRO A 19 19.25 4.20 16.70
C PRO A 19 18.37 5.07 17.62
N GLU A 20 18.51 6.40 17.53
CA GLU A 20 17.72 7.36 18.31
C GLU A 20 16.24 7.28 17.96
N ALA A 21 15.90 7.15 16.68
CA ALA A 21 14.52 7.01 16.23
C ALA A 21 13.91 5.68 16.68
N LEU A 22 14.68 4.59 16.64
CA LEU A 22 14.23 3.29 17.17
C LEU A 22 13.92 3.39 18.67
N ALA A 23 14.81 4.01 19.45
CA ALA A 23 14.62 4.22 20.88
C ALA A 23 13.40 5.12 21.18
N ALA A 24 13.17 6.16 20.37
CA ALA A 24 12.00 7.04 20.51
C ALA A 24 10.68 6.31 20.22
N VAL A 25 10.64 5.44 19.20
CA VAL A 25 9.47 4.61 18.89
C VAL A 25 9.24 3.56 19.98
N GLU A 26 10.30 2.91 20.46
CA GLU A 26 10.24 1.92 21.55
C GLU A 26 9.72 2.54 22.86
N GLY A 27 10.17 3.75 23.21
CA GLY A 27 9.70 4.49 24.38
C GLY A 27 8.31 5.14 24.23
N SER A 28 7.67 5.01 23.06
CA SER A 28 6.37 5.62 22.78
C SER A 28 5.18 4.74 23.22
N ARG A 29 3.95 5.25 23.03
CA ARG A 29 2.71 4.47 23.20
C ARG A 29 2.12 4.00 21.85
N ILE A 30 2.89 4.06 20.77
CA ILE A 30 2.45 3.59 19.45
C ILE A 30 2.37 2.07 19.50
N ALA A 31 1.23 1.53 19.11
CA ALA A 31 0.99 0.08 19.15
C ALA A 31 1.26 -0.59 17.80
N THR A 32 1.25 0.19 16.71
CA THR A 32 1.41 -0.32 15.36
C THR A 32 2.22 0.62 14.49
N VAL A 33 2.98 0.11 13.52
CA VAL A 33 3.76 0.94 12.59
C VAL A 33 3.41 0.65 11.14
N GLU A 34 3.50 1.70 10.33
CA GLU A 34 3.66 1.60 8.89
C GLU A 34 5.13 1.80 8.53
N ILE A 35 5.66 0.89 7.71
CA ILE A 35 7.07 0.90 7.27
C ILE A 35 7.12 1.27 5.79
N HIS A 36 8.00 2.20 5.44
CA HIS A 36 8.26 2.56 4.05
C HIS A 36 9.63 1.98 3.63
N PRO A 37 9.76 1.25 2.50
CA PRO A 37 11.03 0.62 2.08
C PRO A 37 12.21 1.59 1.98
N MET A 38 11.96 2.87 1.66
CA MET A 38 13.02 3.89 1.59
C MET A 38 13.73 4.15 2.92
N LEU A 39 13.16 3.74 4.06
CA LEU A 39 13.84 3.80 5.36
C LEU A 39 15.14 2.99 5.38
N PHE A 40 15.27 2.00 4.49
CA PHE A 40 16.42 1.12 4.36
C PHE A 40 17.31 1.48 3.15
N ALA A 41 17.10 2.63 2.50
CA ALA A 41 17.85 3.00 1.29
C ALA A 41 19.37 3.11 1.53
N ALA A 42 19.78 3.50 2.73
CA ALA A 42 21.18 3.57 3.15
C ALA A 42 21.66 2.33 3.92
N ASP A 43 20.79 1.33 4.16
CA ASP A 43 21.07 0.14 4.98
C ASP A 43 21.43 -1.06 4.09
N ALA A 44 22.52 -0.92 3.33
CA ALA A 44 22.95 -1.94 2.36
C ALA A 44 23.25 -3.29 3.02
N GLU A 45 23.74 -3.28 4.26
CA GLU A 45 24.07 -4.48 5.03
C GLU A 45 22.86 -5.06 5.80
N GLY A 46 21.71 -4.35 5.82
CA GLY A 46 20.50 -4.79 6.51
C GLY A 46 20.54 -4.70 8.04
N THR A 47 21.55 -4.03 8.60
CA THR A 47 21.77 -3.88 10.04
C THR A 47 20.62 -3.14 10.72
N MET A 48 20.17 -2.01 10.15
CA MET A 48 19.09 -1.22 10.71
C MET A 48 17.73 -1.89 10.50
N ARG A 49 17.56 -2.64 9.40
CA ARG A 49 16.39 -3.48 9.15
C ARG A 49 16.24 -4.57 10.21
N ALA A 50 17.33 -5.28 10.51
CA ALA A 50 17.36 -6.28 11.57
C ALA A 50 17.06 -5.64 12.94
N ALA A 51 17.73 -4.54 13.27
CA ALA A 51 17.52 -3.80 14.52
C ALA A 51 16.07 -3.33 14.70
N LEU A 52 15.43 -2.84 13.63
CA LEU A 52 14.00 -2.47 13.65
C LEU A 52 13.14 -3.70 13.97
N LYS A 53 13.36 -4.82 13.29
CA LYS A 53 12.58 -6.05 13.49
C LYS A 53 12.68 -6.56 14.93
N GLU A 54 13.89 -6.56 15.49
CA GLU A 54 14.13 -6.95 16.89
C GLU A 54 13.47 -6.00 17.88
N MET A 55 13.60 -4.68 17.67
CA MET A 55 12.99 -3.66 18.53
C MET A 55 11.46 -3.81 18.54
N LEU A 56 10.83 -3.94 17.37
CA LEU A 56 9.38 -4.09 17.26
C LEU A 56 8.87 -5.34 17.99
N ALA A 57 9.60 -6.46 17.87
CA ALA A 57 9.28 -7.69 18.59
C ALA A 57 9.41 -7.52 20.11
N ARG A 58 10.50 -6.89 20.58
CA ARG A 58 10.75 -6.63 22.00
C ARG A 58 9.71 -5.69 22.62
N ALA A 59 9.33 -4.63 21.90
CA ALA A 59 8.39 -3.62 22.35
C ALA A 59 6.91 -4.04 22.18
N GLY A 60 6.64 -5.16 21.50
CA GLY A 60 5.28 -5.58 21.18
C GLY A 60 4.55 -4.67 20.20
N ILE A 61 5.31 -3.91 19.39
CA ILE A 61 4.78 -2.99 18.38
C ILE A 61 4.59 -3.77 17.08
N ARG A 62 3.39 -3.73 16.52
CA ARG A 62 3.05 -4.54 15.35
C ARG A 62 3.25 -3.79 14.02
N PRO A 63 4.04 -4.32 13.07
CA PRO A 63 3.96 -3.90 11.67
C PRO A 63 2.57 -4.18 11.11
N MET A 64 1.85 -3.14 10.70
CA MET A 64 0.50 -3.29 10.14
C MET A 64 0.48 -3.12 8.64
N THR A 65 1.27 -2.17 8.12
CA THR A 65 1.34 -1.89 6.70
C THR A 65 2.79 -1.68 6.25
N ILE A 66 3.09 -2.13 5.03
CA ILE A 66 4.21 -1.60 4.25
C ILE A 66 3.65 -0.60 3.26
N HIS A 67 4.16 0.62 3.21
CA HIS A 67 3.76 1.59 2.20
C HIS A 67 4.71 1.54 1.03
N ALA A 68 4.24 1.06 -0.13
CA ALA A 68 5.07 1.01 -1.32
C ALA A 68 5.41 2.45 -1.79
N PRO A 69 6.64 2.70 -2.28
CA PRO A 69 6.96 3.94 -2.99
C PRO A 69 6.00 4.15 -4.17
N PHE A 70 5.66 5.41 -4.44
CA PHE A 70 4.66 5.76 -5.45
C PHE A 70 5.00 7.06 -6.18
N GLY A 71 4.34 7.29 -7.32
CA GLY A 71 4.50 8.49 -8.12
C GLY A 71 5.73 8.46 -9.03
N GLY A 72 5.74 9.32 -10.06
CA GLY A 72 6.88 9.48 -10.96
C GLY A 72 7.43 8.16 -11.51
N ALA A 73 8.63 7.78 -11.07
CA ALA A 73 9.33 6.56 -11.47
C ALA A 73 8.65 5.25 -10.99
N TYR A 74 7.68 5.34 -10.08
CA TYR A 74 6.99 4.18 -9.47
C TYR A 74 5.53 4.05 -9.93
N ASP A 75 5.16 4.70 -11.03
CA ASP A 75 3.77 4.77 -11.46
C ASP A 75 3.30 3.49 -12.19
N LEU A 76 2.42 2.72 -11.54
CA LEU A 76 1.85 1.47 -12.06
C LEU A 76 0.98 1.63 -13.30
N SER A 77 0.58 2.86 -13.62
CA SER A 77 -0.23 3.17 -14.79
C SER A 77 0.57 3.80 -15.92
N CYS A 78 1.89 4.00 -15.75
CA CYS A 78 2.74 4.70 -16.72
C CYS A 78 2.61 4.16 -18.15
N ARG A 79 2.55 5.08 -19.13
CA ARG A 79 2.55 4.73 -20.57
C ARG A 79 3.92 4.21 -21.00
N ASP A 80 4.98 4.76 -20.41
CA ASP A 80 6.33 4.22 -20.57
C ASP A 80 6.45 2.89 -19.84
N GLU A 81 6.70 1.84 -20.63
CA GLU A 81 6.70 0.47 -20.12
C GLU A 81 7.83 0.23 -19.12
N LYS A 82 9.00 0.84 -19.34
CA LYS A 82 10.15 0.71 -18.46
C LYS A 82 9.83 1.25 -17.07
N THR A 83 9.24 2.44 -17.01
CA THR A 83 8.79 3.07 -15.76
C THR A 83 7.71 2.23 -15.09
N ARG A 84 6.74 1.73 -15.85
CA ARG A 84 5.65 0.88 -15.31
C ARG A 84 6.20 -0.41 -14.69
N GLN A 85 7.13 -1.09 -15.37
CA GLN A 85 7.75 -2.31 -14.85
C GLN A 85 8.62 -2.04 -13.61
N ALA A 86 9.35 -0.92 -13.59
CA ALA A 86 10.13 -0.52 -12.42
C ALA A 86 9.21 -0.24 -11.20
N GLY A 87 8.11 0.49 -11.39
CA GLY A 87 7.13 0.72 -10.34
C GLY A 87 6.45 -0.56 -9.86
N LEU A 88 6.14 -1.48 -10.78
CA LEU A 88 5.61 -2.78 -10.41
C LEU A 88 6.60 -3.58 -9.57
N GLN A 89 7.87 -3.65 -9.97
CA GLN A 89 8.89 -4.37 -9.22
C GLN A 89 9.01 -3.85 -7.79
N VAL A 90 9.01 -2.52 -7.61
CA VAL A 90 9.05 -1.87 -6.30
C VAL A 90 7.85 -2.27 -5.42
N VAL A 91 6.66 -2.43 -5.99
CA VAL A 91 5.49 -2.92 -5.25
C VAL A 91 5.61 -4.41 -4.89
N LEU A 92 6.18 -5.23 -5.77
CA LEU A 92 6.45 -6.64 -5.48
C LEU A 92 7.47 -6.79 -4.35
N ASP A 93 8.54 -6.00 -4.37
CA ASP A 93 9.55 -5.97 -3.31
C ASP A 93 8.94 -5.51 -1.97
N ALA A 94 7.97 -4.57 -2.00
CA ALA A 94 7.23 -4.17 -0.81
C ALA A 94 6.32 -5.28 -0.25
N ILE A 95 5.79 -6.17 -1.09
CA ILE A 95 5.06 -7.37 -0.64
C ILE A 95 6.01 -8.36 0.04
N ASP A 96 7.21 -8.51 -0.50
CA ASP A 96 8.23 -9.41 0.07
C ASP A 96 8.69 -8.87 1.44
N LEU A 97 8.90 -7.57 1.53
CA LEU A 97 9.17 -6.89 2.81
C LEU A 97 8.00 -7.05 3.80
N ALA A 98 6.75 -7.03 3.32
CA ALA A 98 5.60 -7.26 4.19
C ALA A 98 5.57 -8.70 4.74
N ALA A 99 5.98 -9.68 3.94
CA ALA A 99 6.17 -11.05 4.43
C ALA A 99 7.32 -11.12 5.45
N GLU A 100 8.44 -10.42 5.20
CA GLU A 100 9.61 -10.38 6.09
C GLU A 100 9.29 -9.81 7.48
N PHE A 101 8.48 -8.74 7.54
CA PHE A 101 8.05 -8.07 8.78
C PHE A 101 6.75 -8.64 9.37
N ASP A 102 6.19 -9.69 8.77
CA ASP A 102 4.85 -10.20 9.05
C ASP A 102 3.75 -9.12 9.06
N ALA A 103 3.93 -8.08 8.25
CA ALA A 103 2.91 -7.09 8.00
C ALA A 103 1.80 -7.72 7.16
N PRO A 104 0.52 -7.60 7.56
CA PRO A 104 -0.59 -8.26 6.87
C PRO A 104 -1.04 -7.53 5.59
N MET A 105 -0.49 -6.36 5.29
CA MET A 105 -0.99 -5.48 4.23
C MET A 105 0.10 -4.60 3.61
N VAL A 106 -0.03 -4.30 2.33
CA VAL A 106 0.76 -3.31 1.59
C VAL A 106 -0.16 -2.20 1.08
N VAL A 107 0.23 -0.94 1.26
CA VAL A 107 -0.45 0.22 0.70
C VAL A 107 0.13 0.51 -0.68
N VAL A 108 -0.73 0.60 -1.70
CA VAL A 108 -0.34 0.78 -3.10
C VAL A 108 -1.12 1.92 -3.71
N HIS A 109 -0.43 2.79 -4.44
CA HIS A 109 -1.07 3.79 -5.29
C HIS A 109 -1.18 3.23 -6.73
N PRO A 110 -2.41 3.13 -7.27
CA PRO A 110 -2.62 2.54 -8.60
C PRO A 110 -2.14 3.43 -9.75
N SER A 111 -1.95 4.72 -9.49
CA SER A 111 -1.51 5.72 -10.46
C SER A 111 -0.90 6.95 -9.78
N ALA A 112 -0.07 7.70 -10.51
CA ALA A 112 0.25 9.09 -10.18
C ALA A 112 -0.80 10.02 -10.80
N GLU A 113 -1.19 11.08 -10.07
CA GLU A 113 -2.09 12.13 -10.54
C GLU A 113 -1.34 13.47 -10.60
N PRO A 114 -1.80 14.43 -11.43
CA PRO A 114 -2.99 14.38 -12.29
C PRO A 114 -2.80 13.57 -13.59
N ILE A 115 -3.86 12.89 -14.03
CA ILE A 115 -3.94 12.22 -15.34
C ILE A 115 -4.81 13.04 -16.31
N PRO A 116 -4.32 13.39 -17.51
CA PRO A 116 -5.15 14.03 -18.55
C PRO A 116 -6.36 13.18 -18.93
N ALA A 117 -7.50 13.82 -19.24
CA ALA A 117 -8.77 13.12 -19.47
C ALA A 117 -8.67 12.09 -20.60
N GLU A 118 -7.98 12.46 -21.67
CA GLU A 118 -7.69 11.66 -22.85
C GLU A 118 -6.82 10.42 -22.56
N GLU A 119 -6.05 10.43 -21.47
CA GLU A 119 -5.21 9.29 -21.07
C GLU A 119 -5.92 8.35 -20.07
N ARG A 120 -7.01 8.78 -19.42
CA ARG A 120 -7.59 8.07 -18.26
C ARG A 120 -7.92 6.61 -18.52
N GLU A 121 -8.55 6.30 -19.64
CA GLU A 121 -8.92 4.92 -20.00
C GLU A 121 -7.68 4.05 -20.22
N GLU A 122 -6.68 4.55 -20.97
CA GLU A 122 -5.42 3.83 -21.20
C GLU A 122 -4.70 3.57 -19.87
N ARG A 123 -4.61 4.59 -19.02
CA ARG A 123 -3.95 4.54 -17.72
C ARG A 123 -4.64 3.57 -16.77
N LEU A 124 -5.97 3.56 -16.76
CA LEU A 124 -6.77 2.63 -15.96
C LEU A 124 -6.55 1.18 -16.42
N ALA A 125 -6.54 0.91 -17.73
CA ALA A 125 -6.26 -0.41 -18.29
C ALA A 125 -4.85 -0.89 -17.89
N ARG A 126 -3.84 -0.03 -17.97
CA ARG A 126 -2.46 -0.34 -17.54
C ARG A 126 -2.36 -0.61 -16.05
N SER A 127 -3.02 0.21 -15.23
CA SER A 127 -3.08 0.03 -13.78
C SER A 127 -3.67 -1.34 -13.42
N ARG A 128 -4.77 -1.74 -14.06
CA ARG A 128 -5.39 -3.07 -13.88
C ARG A 128 -4.44 -4.21 -14.19
N GLN A 129 -3.67 -4.12 -15.28
CA GLN A 129 -2.66 -5.13 -15.62
C GLN A 129 -1.57 -5.25 -14.56
N SER A 130 -1.06 -4.12 -14.06
CA SER A 130 -0.06 -4.09 -12.98
C SER A 130 -0.63 -4.67 -11.69
N LEU A 131 -1.84 -4.27 -11.30
CA LEU A 131 -2.52 -4.76 -10.09
C LEU A 131 -2.87 -6.25 -10.16
N ALA A 132 -3.11 -6.81 -11.35
CA ALA A 132 -3.29 -8.25 -11.50
C ALA A 132 -2.02 -9.02 -11.12
N ARG A 133 -0.82 -8.51 -11.48
CA ARG A 133 0.46 -9.09 -11.07
C ARG A 133 0.69 -8.97 -9.57
N VAL A 134 0.37 -7.81 -9.00
CA VAL A 134 0.39 -7.56 -7.54
C VAL A 134 -0.52 -8.56 -6.83
N GLY A 135 -1.75 -8.77 -7.32
CA GLY A 135 -2.71 -9.71 -6.75
C GLY A 135 -2.20 -11.15 -6.70
N ARG A 136 -1.48 -11.61 -7.74
CA ARG A 136 -0.83 -12.93 -7.74
C ARG A 136 0.24 -13.05 -6.66
N ARG A 137 1.12 -12.06 -6.53
CA ARG A 137 2.16 -12.06 -5.48
C ARG A 137 1.57 -12.03 -4.07
N CYS A 138 0.48 -11.29 -3.87
CA CYS A 138 -0.26 -11.30 -2.62
C CYS A 138 -0.82 -12.68 -2.27
N ALA A 139 -1.35 -13.41 -3.25
CA ALA A 139 -1.85 -14.77 -3.05
C ALA A 139 -0.73 -15.74 -2.65
N GLU A 140 0.44 -15.64 -3.29
CA GLU A 140 1.63 -16.47 -2.98
C GLU A 140 2.17 -16.22 -1.57
N THR A 141 2.12 -14.98 -1.09
CA THR A 141 2.72 -14.55 0.18
C THR A 141 1.72 -14.48 1.34
N GLY A 142 0.42 -14.67 1.06
CA GLY A 142 -0.66 -14.49 2.02
C GLY A 142 -0.85 -13.04 2.48
N ARG A 143 -0.32 -12.05 1.74
CA ARG A 143 -0.46 -10.62 2.04
C ARG A 143 -1.70 -10.04 1.37
N ARG A 144 -2.10 -8.84 1.79
CA ARG A 144 -3.21 -8.08 1.20
C ARG A 144 -2.71 -6.74 0.68
N VAL A 145 -3.45 -6.14 -0.26
CA VAL A 145 -3.17 -4.79 -0.72
C VAL A 145 -4.35 -3.88 -0.40
N ALA A 146 -4.04 -2.69 0.09
CA ALA A 146 -4.97 -1.57 0.18
C ALA A 146 -4.64 -0.56 -0.92
N LEU A 147 -5.64 -0.23 -1.74
CA LEU A 147 -5.49 0.79 -2.77
C LEU A 147 -5.67 2.17 -2.13
N SER A 148 -4.61 2.97 -2.17
CA SER A 148 -4.64 4.35 -1.70
C SER A 148 -5.06 5.27 -2.84
N ARG A 149 -6.03 6.14 -2.56
CA ARG A 149 -6.47 7.12 -3.55
C ARG A 149 -5.46 8.28 -3.55
N PRO A 150 -4.85 8.64 -4.68
CA PRO A 150 -4.04 9.85 -4.75
C PRO A 150 -4.88 11.07 -4.36
N VAL A 151 -4.27 11.97 -3.58
CA VAL A 151 -4.87 13.25 -3.21
C VAL A 151 -5.11 14.01 -4.51
N ARG A 152 -6.38 14.18 -4.89
CA ARG A 152 -6.74 15.13 -5.94
C ARG A 152 -6.42 16.52 -5.38
N PRO A 153 -5.71 17.41 -6.09
CA PRO A 153 -5.73 18.81 -5.73
C PRO A 153 -7.20 19.24 -5.70
N SER A 154 -7.65 19.71 -4.54
CA SER A 154 -9.05 20.09 -4.34
C SER A 154 -9.41 21.23 -5.28
N PRO A 155 -10.49 21.17 -6.09
CA PRO A 155 -11.27 22.37 -6.32
C PRO A 155 -11.86 22.81 -4.96
N ALA A 156 -12.07 24.11 -4.74
CA ALA A 156 -12.61 24.67 -3.49
C ALA A 156 -13.83 23.87 -2.96
N PRO A 157 -14.07 23.82 -1.63
CA PRO A 157 -14.82 22.75 -1.00
C PRO A 157 -16.33 22.82 -1.26
N GLU A 158 -16.88 21.73 -1.81
CA GLU A 158 -18.16 21.19 -1.34
C GLU A 158 -17.84 19.86 -0.66
N ARG A 159 -17.91 19.82 0.68
CA ARG A 159 -17.70 18.60 1.48
C ARG A 159 -19.05 17.97 1.79
N ASP A 160 -19.26 16.74 1.33
CA ASP A 160 -20.16 15.79 1.99
C ASP A 160 -19.39 15.14 3.16
N PRO A 161 -19.83 15.31 4.42
CA PRO A 161 -19.12 14.85 5.61
C PRO A 161 -19.12 13.31 5.80
N ASN A 162 -19.80 12.52 4.96
CA ASN A 162 -19.96 11.07 5.18
C ASN A 162 -19.19 10.15 4.23
N ALA A 163 -18.39 10.65 3.28
CA ALA A 163 -17.71 9.82 2.29
C ALA A 163 -16.37 9.23 2.79
N GLY A 164 -16.44 8.29 3.73
CA GLY A 164 -15.33 7.40 4.07
C GLY A 164 -15.48 6.04 3.39
N THR A 165 -14.75 5.80 2.29
CA THR A 165 -14.73 4.48 1.61
C THR A 165 -13.34 3.85 1.70
N VAL A 166 -13.22 2.77 2.48
CA VAL A 166 -12.09 1.84 2.40
C VAL A 166 -12.51 0.69 1.50
N LEU A 167 -11.98 0.64 0.27
CA LEU A 167 -12.23 -0.47 -0.65
C LEU A 167 -11.18 -1.56 -0.43
N GLY A 168 -11.53 -2.59 0.35
CA GLY A 168 -10.74 -3.81 0.45
C GLY A 168 -11.00 -4.71 -0.75
N VAL A 169 -9.99 -4.95 -1.59
CA VAL A 169 -10.08 -5.95 -2.68
C VAL A 169 -9.58 -7.29 -2.16
N ARG A 170 -10.41 -8.33 -2.24
CA ARG A 170 -10.05 -9.71 -1.92
C ARG A 170 -10.06 -10.50 -3.23
N PHE A 171 -8.92 -11.08 -3.60
CA PHE A 171 -8.85 -11.97 -4.77
C PHE A 171 -9.20 -13.40 -4.34
N SER A 172 -10.04 -14.07 -5.11
CA SER A 172 -10.34 -15.50 -5.05
C SER A 172 -10.02 -16.08 -6.44
N THR A 173 -9.92 -17.40 -6.59
CA THR A 173 -9.74 -18.03 -7.90
C THR A 173 -10.83 -19.07 -8.07
N SER A 174 -11.83 -18.74 -8.89
CA SER A 174 -12.73 -19.70 -9.55
C SER A 174 -12.96 -19.21 -10.99
N GLY A 175 -13.40 -20.07 -11.90
CA GLY A 175 -13.44 -19.76 -13.33
C GLY A 175 -14.70 -19.03 -13.79
N ASP A 176 -14.52 -18.35 -14.94
CA ASP A 176 -15.53 -17.97 -15.95
C ASP A 176 -16.12 -16.54 -15.95
N GLY A 177 -15.40 -15.63 -16.62
CA GLY A 177 -15.93 -14.89 -17.79
C GLY A 177 -16.96 -13.76 -17.62
N PHE A 178 -16.49 -12.52 -17.88
CA PHE A 178 -17.21 -11.27 -18.22
C PHE A 178 -17.82 -10.39 -17.10
N LEU A 179 -17.47 -9.09 -17.13
CA LEU A 179 -17.91 -8.03 -16.22
C LEU A 179 -18.86 -7.05 -16.93
N ALA A 180 -20.01 -6.76 -16.31
CA ALA A 180 -20.82 -5.56 -16.58
C ALA A 180 -20.77 -4.63 -15.35
N CYS A 181 -20.71 -3.32 -15.59
CA CYS A 181 -20.64 -2.29 -14.56
C CYS A 181 -22.06 -1.81 -14.22
N ASP A 182 -22.47 -1.85 -12.96
CA ASP A 182 -23.64 -1.10 -12.49
C ASP A 182 -23.42 -0.54 -11.08
N SER A 183 -23.87 0.70 -10.92
CA SER A 183 -23.63 1.63 -9.82
C SER A 183 -24.73 1.55 -8.77
N ARG A 184 -24.47 0.97 -7.59
CA ARG A 184 -25.43 1.01 -6.44
C ARG A 184 -24.77 1.17 -5.05
N PRO A 185 -25.52 1.70 -4.05
CA PRO A 185 -24.98 2.30 -2.81
C PRO A 185 -24.60 1.28 -1.71
N PRO A 186 -23.91 1.74 -0.63
CA PRO A 186 -23.16 0.89 0.28
C PRO A 186 -24.06 0.14 1.28
N GLY A 187 -23.81 -1.17 1.45
CA GLY A 187 -24.51 -2.01 2.43
C GLY A 187 -24.69 -3.48 2.05
N THR A 188 -24.38 -3.87 0.80
CA THR A 188 -24.47 -5.27 0.37
C THR A 188 -23.07 -5.89 0.31
N VAL A 189 -22.80 -6.91 1.15
CA VAL A 189 -21.65 -7.79 0.98
C VAL A 189 -21.95 -8.67 -0.22
N LEU A 190 -21.45 -8.27 -1.40
CA LEU A 190 -21.42 -9.16 -2.55
C LEU A 190 -20.04 -9.81 -2.58
N GLY A 191 -19.99 -11.09 -2.22
CA GLY A 191 -18.87 -11.94 -2.58
C GLY A 191 -18.77 -11.96 -4.10
N VAL A 192 -17.70 -11.39 -4.64
CA VAL A 192 -17.37 -11.52 -6.05
C VAL A 192 -16.93 -12.96 -6.26
N ARG A 193 -17.83 -13.80 -6.78
CA ARG A 193 -17.43 -15.03 -7.46
C ARG A 193 -16.93 -14.63 -8.84
N PHE A 194 -15.76 -15.16 -9.18
CA PHE A 194 -15.15 -15.06 -10.50
C PHE A 194 -15.97 -15.86 -11.51
#